data_AF-G4TF40-F1
#
_entry.id   AF-G4TF40-F1
#
_cell.length_a   1.000
_cell.length_b   1.000
_cell.length_c   1.000
_cell.angle_alpha   90.00
_cell.angle_beta   90.00
_cell.angle_gamma   90.00
#
_symmetry.space_group_name_H-M   'P 1'
#
loop_
_entity.id
_entity.type
_entity.pdbx_description
1 polymer ?
#
loop_
_entity_poly.entity_id
_entity_poly.type
_entity_poly.pdbx_seq_one_letter_code
_entity_poly.pdbx_strand_id
1 'polypeptide(L)'
;MYTLQLCRRSEPVHTCTRPIRAVAMGGGAQYPYPKEVWSPAGGWWARPKNWKTNTVVVMGGVVALSYLVFRGTAHKEVRSTQPARWIPSMMYQQQFKDSK
;
A
#
# COMPACT_ATOMS: atom_id res chain seq x y z
N MET A 1 -16.56 2.76 52.63
CA MET A 1 -15.44 1.90 53.06
C MET A 1 -15.13 0.94 51.93
N TYR A 2 -14.20 1.30 51.03
CA TYR A 2 -13.71 0.41 49.98
C TYR A 2 -12.44 -0.27 50.49
N THR A 3 -12.55 -1.52 50.93
CA THR A 3 -11.41 -2.32 51.36
C THR A 3 -10.69 -2.83 50.11
N LEU A 4 -9.50 -2.26 49.86
CA LEU A 4 -8.49 -2.80 48.96
C LEU A 4 -8.14 -4.22 49.42
N GLN A 5 -8.70 -5.23 48.74
CA GLN A 5 -8.30 -6.62 48.93
C GLN A 5 -6.96 -6.81 48.23
N LEU A 6 -5.88 -6.51 48.96
CA LEU A 6 -4.51 -6.86 48.61
C LEU A 6 -4.47 -8.36 48.30
N CYS A 7 -4.10 -8.69 47.06
CA CYS A 7 -3.77 -10.05 46.64
C CYS A 7 -2.78 -10.65 47.65
N ARG A 8 -3.20 -11.66 48.39
CA ARG A 8 -2.46 -12.25 49.50
C ARG A 8 -1.23 -12.97 48.92
N ARG A 9 -0.04 -12.64 49.43
CA ARG A 9 1.31 -13.07 48.98
C ARG A 9 1.60 -14.59 49.08
N SER A 10 0.60 -15.45 49.19
CA SER A 10 0.79 -16.88 49.51
C SER A 10 0.20 -17.86 48.51
N GLU A 11 -0.18 -17.43 47.31
CA GLU A 11 -0.71 -18.32 46.27
C GLU A 11 0.37 -18.69 45.23
N PRO A 12 0.44 -19.96 44.77
CA PRO A 12 1.43 -20.40 43.80
C PRO A 12 1.29 -19.64 42.48
N VAL A 13 2.42 -19.23 41.91
CA VAL A 13 2.62 -18.31 40.76
C VAL A 13 1.83 -18.61 39.46
N HIS A 14 1.07 -19.71 39.37
CA HIS A 14 0.56 -20.22 38.09
C HIS A 14 -0.84 -19.79 37.65
N THR A 15 -1.60 -18.98 38.41
CA THR A 15 -3.01 -18.70 38.06
C THR A 15 -3.39 -17.24 37.83
N CYS A 16 -2.45 -16.27 37.87
CA CYS A 16 -2.77 -14.89 37.50
C CYS A 16 -2.58 -14.67 35.98
N THR A 17 -3.49 -15.24 35.18
CA THR A 17 -3.53 -15.04 33.73
C THR A 17 -3.95 -13.60 33.42
N ARG A 18 -2.98 -12.72 33.17
CA ARG A 18 -3.23 -11.39 32.60
C ARG A 18 -3.87 -11.54 31.22
N PRO A 19 -4.90 -10.76 30.86
CA PRO A 19 -5.45 -10.78 29.51
C PRO A 19 -4.35 -10.36 28.52
N ILE A 20 -3.88 -11.32 27.72
CA ILE A 20 -2.85 -11.13 26.72
C ILE A 20 -3.46 -10.24 25.63
N ARG A 21 -3.04 -8.97 25.58
CA ARG A 21 -3.19 -8.11 24.41
C ARG A 21 -2.70 -8.89 23.20
N ALA A 22 -3.52 -8.96 22.15
CA ALA A 22 -3.16 -9.59 20.88
C ALA A 22 -1.74 -9.19 20.46
N VAL A 23 -0.81 -10.14 20.51
CA VAL A 23 0.54 -9.97 20.00
C VAL A 23 0.44 -9.99 18.48
N ALA A 24 0.85 -8.90 17.84
CA ALA A 24 0.98 -8.84 16.39
C ALA A 24 2.01 -9.89 15.95
N MET A 25 1.55 -10.95 15.27
CA MET A 25 2.37 -12.01 14.71
C MET A 25 3.05 -11.50 13.44
N GLY A 26 4.33 -11.13 13.49
CA GLY A 26 5.09 -10.90 12.25
C GLY A 26 6.36 -10.07 12.38
N GLY A 27 7.47 -10.74 12.67
CA GLY A 27 8.83 -10.20 12.61
C GLY A 27 9.73 -11.03 13.50
N GLY A 28 10.51 -11.94 12.90
CA GLY A 28 11.53 -12.69 13.64
C GLY A 28 12.54 -11.76 14.33
N ALA A 29 13.35 -12.33 15.24
CA ALA A 29 14.37 -11.57 15.95
C ALA A 29 15.26 -10.78 14.96
N GLN A 30 15.43 -9.48 15.22
CA GLN A 30 16.34 -8.63 14.45
C GLN A 30 17.75 -8.82 15.00
N TYR A 31 18.71 -9.09 14.12
CA TYR A 31 20.14 -9.17 14.47
C TYR A 31 20.80 -7.80 14.35
N PRO A 32 21.90 -7.53 15.07
CA PRO A 32 22.66 -6.29 14.88
C PRO A 32 23.16 -6.18 13.44
N TYR A 33 23.10 -4.97 12.89
CA TYR A 33 23.46 -4.65 11.52
C TYR A 33 24.03 -3.23 11.45
N PRO A 34 24.95 -2.94 10.50
CA PRO A 34 25.51 -1.61 10.32
C PRO A 34 24.43 -0.63 9.83
N LYS A 35 24.35 0.56 10.45
CA LYS A 35 23.32 1.58 10.17
C LYS A 35 23.77 2.62 9.15
N GLU A 36 25.08 2.78 8.96
CA GLU A 36 25.64 3.70 7.96
C GLU A 36 25.48 3.22 6.50
N VAL A 37 25.20 1.93 6.27
CA VAL A 37 25.12 1.39 4.90
C VAL A 37 23.78 1.79 4.27
N TRP A 38 23.86 2.57 3.19
CA TRP A 38 22.71 2.96 2.39
C TRP A 38 22.62 2.16 1.09
N SER A 39 21.40 1.71 0.76
CA SER A 39 21.09 1.06 -0.52
C SER A 39 19.77 1.61 -1.04
N PRO A 40 19.64 1.84 -2.36
CA PRO A 40 18.45 2.45 -2.96
C PRO A 40 17.18 1.57 -2.79
N ALA A 41 17.33 0.25 -2.69
CA ALA A 41 16.22 -0.67 -2.50
C ALA A 41 15.77 -0.79 -1.02
N GLY A 42 16.51 -0.17 -0.09
CA GLY A 42 16.37 -0.35 1.35
C GLY A 42 17.48 -1.20 1.96
N GLY A 43 17.42 -1.39 3.28
CA GLY A 43 18.40 -2.17 4.05
C GLY A 43 17.74 -3.21 4.95
N TRP A 44 18.45 -3.66 5.97
CA TRP A 44 17.96 -4.67 6.91
C TRP A 44 16.71 -4.21 7.66
N TRP A 45 15.64 -5.02 7.56
CA TRP A 45 14.32 -4.82 8.17
C TRP A 45 13.72 -3.42 7.96
N ALA A 46 13.87 -2.87 6.75
CA ALA A 46 13.38 -1.54 6.41
C ALA A 46 11.86 -1.39 6.67
N ARG A 47 11.51 -0.52 7.62
CA ARG A 47 10.14 -0.07 7.90
C ARG A 47 10.11 1.44 8.11
N PRO A 48 10.18 2.24 7.02
CA PRO A 48 10.15 3.69 7.15
C PRO A 48 8.81 4.15 7.73
N LYS A 49 8.84 5.12 8.64
CA LYS A 49 7.65 5.66 9.33
C LYS A 49 6.58 6.16 8.34
N ASN A 50 7.02 6.69 7.19
CA ASN A 50 6.17 7.35 6.19
C ASN A 50 5.90 6.50 4.93
N TRP A 51 5.97 5.16 5.03
CA TRP A 51 5.79 4.28 3.87
C TRP A 51 4.48 4.54 3.12
N LYS A 52 3.38 4.81 3.84
CA LYS A 52 2.05 5.06 3.26
C LYS A 52 2.06 6.27 2.32
N THR A 53 2.54 7.41 2.82
CA THR A 53 2.58 8.65 2.05
C THR A 53 3.49 8.51 0.83
N ASN A 54 4.65 7.89 1.00
CA ASN A 54 5.60 7.68 -0.10
C ASN A 54 4.97 6.82 -1.21
N THR A 55 4.28 5.73 -0.87
CA THR A 55 3.58 4.90 -1.85
C THR A 55 2.44 5.64 -2.54
N VAL A 56 1.67 6.45 -1.80
CA VAL A 56 0.59 7.26 -2.38
C VAL A 56 1.12 8.26 -3.41
N VAL A 57 2.24 8.93 -3.11
CA VAL A 57 2.87 9.88 -4.04
C VAL A 57 3.36 9.17 -5.31
N VAL A 58 4.05 8.03 -5.17
CA VAL A 58 4.55 7.28 -6.32
C VAL A 58 3.39 6.75 -7.18
N MET A 59 2.39 6.14 -6.56
CA MET A 59 1.20 5.63 -7.27
C MET A 59 0.43 6.76 -7.95
N GLY A 60 0.27 7.91 -7.28
CA GLY A 60 -0.33 9.10 -7.86
C GLY A 60 0.42 9.59 -9.10
N GLY A 61 1.75 9.61 -9.04
CA GLY A 61 2.61 9.97 -10.17
C GLY A 61 2.47 9.01 -11.36
N VAL A 62 2.45 7.70 -11.10
CA VAL A 62 2.27 6.68 -12.14
C VAL A 62 0.90 6.81 -12.82
N VAL A 63 -0.17 6.97 -12.03
CA VAL A 63 -1.53 7.15 -12.56
C VAL A 63 -1.63 8.44 -13.38
N ALA A 64 -1.11 9.55 -12.88
CA ALA A 64 -1.13 10.82 -13.60
C ALA A 64 -0.39 10.72 -14.95
N LEU A 65 0.82 10.16 -14.95
CA LEU A 65 1.61 10.01 -16.17
C LEU A 65 0.92 9.07 -17.18
N SER A 66 0.45 7.91 -16.72
CA SER A 66 -0.26 6.95 -17.59
C SER A 66 -1.53 7.56 -18.20
N TYR A 67 -2.28 8.37 -17.43
CA TYR A 67 -3.46 9.06 -17.93
C TYR A 67 -3.12 10.09 -19.01
N LEU A 68 -2.07 10.90 -18.80
CA LEU A 68 -1.62 11.88 -19.81
C LEU A 68 -1.19 11.20 -21.11
N VAL A 69 -0.42 10.12 -21.00
CA VAL A 69 0.00 9.33 -22.18
C VAL A 69 -1.22 8.74 -22.87
N PHE A 70 -2.14 8.10 -22.13
CA PHE A 70 -3.36 7.52 -22.67
C PHE A 70 -4.23 8.55 -23.39
N ARG A 71 -4.42 9.75 -22.80
CA ARG A 71 -5.14 10.85 -23.44
C ARG A 71 -4.43 11.27 -24.71
N GLY A 72 -3.12 11.48 -24.66
CA GLY A 72 -2.31 11.91 -25.80
C GLY A 72 -2.35 10.91 -26.97
N THR A 73 -2.32 9.61 -26.70
CA THR A 73 -2.42 8.57 -27.72
C THR A 73 -3.84 8.45 -28.27
N ALA A 74 -4.87 8.46 -27.41
CA ALA A 74 -6.27 8.38 -27.82
C ALA A 74 -6.71 9.55 -28.74
N HIS A 75 -6.09 10.72 -28.60
CA HIS A 75 -6.32 11.86 -29.49
C HIS A 75 -5.60 11.75 -30.85
N LYS A 76 -4.51 10.97 -30.93
CA LYS A 76 -3.72 10.79 -32.16
C LYS A 76 -4.04 9.51 -32.92
N GLU A 77 -4.73 8.57 -32.29
CA GLU A 77 -5.07 7.30 -32.91
C GLU A 77 -6.10 7.49 -34.03
N VAL A 78 -5.67 7.22 -35.26
CA VAL A 78 -6.51 7.21 -36.46
C VAL A 78 -6.48 5.82 -37.07
N ARG A 79 -7.66 5.31 -37.42
CA ARG A 79 -7.87 4.03 -38.11
C ARG A 79 -8.28 4.28 -39.55
N SER A 80 -7.53 3.68 -40.48
CA SER A 80 -7.82 3.71 -41.91
C SER A 80 -9.13 3.00 -42.27
N THR A 81 -9.49 1.96 -41.51
CA THR A 81 -10.74 1.21 -41.68
C THR A 81 -11.57 1.32 -40.41
N GLN A 82 -12.84 1.68 -40.58
CA GLN A 82 -13.79 1.72 -39.46
C GLN A 82 -14.22 0.30 -39.05
N PRO A 83 -14.46 0.07 -37.75
CA PRO A 83 -14.89 -1.24 -37.28
C PRO A 83 -16.32 -1.54 -37.73
N ALA A 84 -16.57 -2.75 -38.20
CA ALA A 84 -17.90 -3.19 -38.64
C ALA A 84 -18.90 -3.42 -37.48
N ARG A 85 -18.40 -3.49 -36.25
CA ARG A 85 -19.17 -3.73 -35.01
C ARG A 85 -18.68 -2.80 -33.92
N TRP A 86 -19.52 -2.55 -32.92
CA TRP A 86 -19.12 -1.77 -31.77
C TRP A 86 -18.03 -2.48 -30.96
N ILE A 87 -16.97 -1.74 -30.61
CA ILE A 87 -15.82 -2.19 -29.83
C ILE A 87 -15.58 -1.14 -28.73
N PRO A 88 -15.23 -1.54 -27.49
CA PRO A 88 -15.07 -0.61 -26.38
C PRO A 88 -14.05 0.49 -26.65
N SER A 89 -13.04 0.27 -27.51
CA SER A 89 -12.04 1.29 -27.81
C SER A 89 -12.59 2.56 -28.46
N MET A 90 -13.75 2.46 -29.10
CA MET A 90 -14.43 3.60 -29.72
C MET A 90 -14.84 4.67 -28.69
N MET A 91 -15.00 4.31 -27.40
CA MET A 91 -15.48 5.26 -26.37
C MET A 91 -14.48 6.38 -26.05
N TYR A 92 -13.17 6.11 -26.19
CA TYR A 92 -12.12 7.03 -25.77
C TYR A 92 -11.39 7.70 -26.93
N GLN A 93 -11.44 7.11 -28.12
CA GLN A 93 -10.78 7.61 -29.32
C GLN A 93 -11.45 8.85 -29.90
N GLN A 94 -10.63 9.79 -30.38
CA GLN A 94 -11.13 11.06 -30.89
C GLN A 94 -11.84 10.91 -32.25
N GLN A 95 -11.30 10.08 -33.15
CA GLN A 95 -11.88 9.84 -34.49
C GLN A 95 -13.38 9.48 -34.44
N PHE A 96 -13.80 8.67 -33.47
CA PHE A 96 -15.20 8.23 -33.33
C PHE A 96 -16.07 9.26 -32.58
N LYS A 97 -15.48 10.22 -31.87
CA LYS A 97 -16.21 11.31 -31.21
C LYS A 97 -16.52 12.44 -32.18
N ASP A 98 -15.60 12.73 -33.11
CA ASP A 98 -15.72 13.81 -34.08
C ASP A 98 -16.59 13.42 -35.28
N SER A 99 -16.65 12.12 -35.62
CA SER A 99 -17.45 11.59 -36.74
C SER A 99 -18.93 11.37 -36.39
N LYS A 100 -19.45 12.03 -35.35
CA LYS A 100 -20.84 11.91 -34.89
C LYS A 100 -21.71 13.00 -35.51
#